data_AF-A0A7Z0M9D9-F1
#
_entry.id   AF-A0A7Z0M9D9-F1
#
_cell.length_a   1.000
_cell.length_b   1.000
_cell.length_c   1.000
_cell.angle_alpha   90.00
_cell.angle_beta   90.00
_cell.angle_gamma   90.00
#
_symmetry.space_group_name_H-M   'P 1'
#
loop_
_entity.id
_entity.type
_entity.pdbx_description
1 polymer ?
#
loop_
_entity_poly.entity_id
_entity_poly.type
_entity_poly.pdbx_seq_one_letter_code
_entity_poly.pdbx_strand_id
1 'polypeptide(L)' 'MLASQNASFGQGDAVVHISAKALAGIEVYMPELAEQTAIATILSEMDTEITALETRRTKTRALKQAMMQELLTGRTRLV' A
#
# COMPACT_ATOMS: atom_id res chain seq x y z
N MET A 1 7.31 6.01 18.54
CA MET A 1 8.73 6.42 18.67
C MET A 1 9.36 6.74 17.31
N LEU A 2 9.30 5.86 16.30
CA LEU A 2 9.80 6.15 14.94
C LEU A 2 8.95 7.17 14.17
N ALA A 3 7.63 7.00 14.15
CA ALA A 3 6.72 7.96 13.51
C ALA A 3 6.80 9.38 14.12
N SER A 4 7.05 9.46 15.43
CA SER A 4 7.27 10.74 16.13
C SER A 4 8.63 11.37 15.81
N GLN A 5 9.67 10.56 15.57
CA GLN A 5 10.97 11.06 15.11
C GLN A 5 10.84 11.65 13.69
N ASN A 6 10.17 10.95 12.77
CA ASN A 6 9.99 11.43 11.39
C ASN A 6 9.25 12.78 11.32
N ALA A 7 8.20 12.94 12.12
CA ALA A 7 7.47 14.20 12.21
C ALA A 7 8.34 15.35 12.78
N SER A 8 9.24 15.04 13.71
CA SER A 8 10.16 16.03 14.31
C SER A 8 11.33 16.42 13.40
N PHE A 9 11.74 15.54 12.49
CA PHE A 9 12.86 15.79 11.56
C PHE A 9 12.43 16.42 10.22
N GLY A 10 11.12 16.56 9.99
CA GLY A 10 10.58 17.28 8.84
C GLY A 10 10.93 18.78 8.90
N GLN A 11 11.58 19.28 7.86
CA GLN A 11 12.00 20.68 7.71
C GLN A 11 11.31 21.32 6.50
N GLY A 12 10.99 22.61 6.59
CA GLY A 12 10.34 23.39 5.52
C GLY A 12 8.85 23.64 5.78
N ASP A 13 8.39 24.82 5.37
CA ASP A 13 7.02 25.33 5.63
C ASP A 13 6.03 24.95 4.50
N ALA A 14 6.43 25.14 3.24
CA ALA A 14 5.61 24.77 2.08
C ALA A 14 5.86 23.34 1.57
N VAL A 15 7.08 22.82 1.75
CA VAL A 15 7.46 21.44 1.39
C VAL A 15 8.28 20.85 2.53
N VAL A 16 7.71 19.86 3.20
CA VAL A 16 8.36 19.14 4.29
C VAL A 16 9.31 18.10 3.74
N HIS A 17 10.58 18.14 4.15
CA HIS A 17 11.61 17.18 3.76
C HIS A 17 12.46 16.77 4.97
N ILE A 18 13.12 15.61 4.90
CA ILE A 18 14.10 15.16 5.89
C ILE A 18 15.49 15.20 5.23
N SER A 19 16.41 15.97 5.79
CA SER A 19 17.80 16.04 5.29
C SER A 19 18.55 14.72 5.54
N ALA A 20 19.55 14.41 4.72
CA ALA A 20 20.38 13.20 4.92
C ALA A 20 21.02 13.13 6.31
N LYS A 21 21.42 14.28 6.87
CA LYS A 21 21.95 14.38 8.23
C LYS A 21 20.91 14.04 9.29
N ALA A 22 19.67 14.54 9.12
CA ALA A 22 18.57 14.22 10.04
C ALA A 22 18.16 12.75 9.93
N LEU A 23 18.12 12.21 8.71
CA LEU A 23 17.83 10.80 8.45
C LEU A 23 18.84 9.87 9.15
N ALA A 24 20.15 10.20 9.08
CA ALA A 24 21.21 9.43 9.73
C ALA A 24 21.13 9.43 11.27
N GLY A 25 20.40 10.39 11.86
CA GLY A 25 20.18 10.48 13.30
C GLY A 25 18.94 9.75 13.80
N ILE A 26 18.18 9.09 12.92
CA ILE A 26 16.99 8.34 13.32
C ILE A 26 17.43 7.05 14.02
N GLU A 27 16.97 6.88 15.25
CA GLU A 27 17.21 5.66 16.01
C GLU A 27 16.12 4.63 15.70
N VAL A 28 16.56 3.44 15.29
CA VAL A 28 15.71 2.31 14.92
C VAL A 28 16.12 1.11 15.77
N TYR A 29 15.13 0.44 16.35
CA TYR A 29 15.37 -0.88 16.96
C TYR A 29 15.64 -1.88 15.84
N MET A 30 16.81 -2.51 15.89
CA MET A 30 17.23 -3.52 14.93
C MET A 30 17.32 -4.88 15.64
N PRO A 31 16.32 -5.77 15.50
CA PRO A 31 16.38 -7.10 16.08
C PRO A 31 17.39 -8.00 15.35
N GLU A 32 17.61 -9.21 15.84
CA GLU A 32 18.48 -10.19 15.18
C GLU A 32 17.97 -10.55 13.77
N LEU A 33 18.88 -10.94 12.88
CA LEU A 33 18.57 -11.17 11.46
C LEU A 33 17.42 -12.18 11.23
N ALA A 34 17.33 -13.19 12.09
CA ALA A 34 16.27 -14.19 12.03
C ALA A 34 14.88 -13.56 12.28
N GLU A 35 14.78 -12.68 13.27
CA GLU A 35 13.55 -11.96 13.59
C GLU A 35 13.21 -10.92 12.52
N GLN A 36 14.22 -10.19 12.01
CA GLN A 36 14.03 -9.29 10.86
C GLN A 36 13.43 -10.02 9.66
N THR A 37 13.98 -11.20 9.33
CA THR A 37 13.50 -12.04 8.22
C THR A 37 12.06 -12.47 8.46
N ALA A 38 11.74 -12.97 9.66
CA ALA A 38 10.39 -13.42 9.99
C ALA A 38 9.36 -12.28 9.88
N ILE A 39 9.68 -11.10 10.41
CA ILE A 39 8.81 -9.91 10.31
C ILE A 39 8.64 -9.51 8.84
N ALA A 40 9.73 -9.41 8.09
CA ALA A 40 9.71 -8.98 6.69
C ALA A 40 8.91 -9.95 5.80
N THR A 41 9.03 -11.26 6.01
CA THR A 41 8.27 -12.28 5.28
C THR A 41 6.78 -12.09 5.51
N ILE A 42 6.33 -12.01 6.76
CA ILE A 42 4.90 -11.86 7.08
C ILE A 42 4.32 -10.57 6.47
N LEU A 43 5.04 -9.45 6.58
CA LEU A 43 4.58 -8.18 6.00
C LEU A 43 4.52 -8.23 4.47
N SER A 44 5.51 -8.86 3.83
CA SER A 44 5.55 -9.00 2.36
C SER A 44 4.42 -9.90 1.84
N GLU A 45 4.07 -10.95 2.58
CA GLU A 45 2.92 -11.81 2.28
C GLU A 45 1.60 -11.02 2.36
N MET A 46 1.43 -10.19 3.40
CA MET A 46 0.27 -9.32 3.53
C MET A 46 0.17 -8.31 2.38
N ASP A 47 1.27 -7.67 1.99
CA ASP A 47 1.30 -6.75 0.85
C ASP A 47 0.93 -7.44 -0.47
N THR A 48 1.39 -8.68 -0.64
CA THR A 48 1.05 -9.52 -1.80
C THR A 48 -0.45 -9.83 -1.83
N GLU A 49 -1.03 -10.18 -0.68
CA GLU A 49 -2.46 -10.44 -0.56
C GLU A 49 -3.30 -9.19 -0.85
N ILE A 50 -2.92 -8.04 -0.29
CA ILE A 50 -3.58 -6.75 -0.54
C ILE A 50 -3.58 -6.44 -2.04
N THR A 51 -2.42 -6.57 -2.69
CA THR A 51 -2.27 -6.32 -4.14
C THR A 51 -3.18 -7.24 -4.96
N ALA A 52 -3.27 -8.52 -4.59
CA ALA A 52 -4.15 -9.49 -5.25
C ALA A 52 -5.63 -9.13 -5.08
N LEU A 53 -6.04 -8.71 -3.88
CA LEU A 53 -7.41 -8.28 -3.57
C LEU A 53 -7.78 -7.00 -4.34
N GLU A 54 -6.89 -6.02 -4.41
CA GLU A 54 -7.10 -4.79 -5.18
C GLU A 54 -7.25 -5.07 -6.68
N THR A 55 -6.41 -5.96 -7.21
CA THR A 55 -6.50 -6.42 -8.61
C THR A 55 -7.85 -7.09 -8.87
N ARG A 56 -8.27 -8.01 -7.99
CA ARG A 56 -9.57 -8.69 -8.10
C ARG A 56 -10.74 -7.71 -8.01
N ARG A 57 -10.67 -6.73 -7.10
CA ARG A 57 -11.69 -5.68 -6.96
C ARG A 57 -11.81 -4.85 -8.24
N THR A 58 -10.68 -4.43 -8.81
CA THR A 58 -10.65 -3.66 -10.06
C THR A 58 -11.25 -4.46 -11.22
N LYS A 59 -10.84 -5.72 -11.39
CA LYS A 59 -11.42 -6.62 -12.41
C LYS A 59 -12.92 -6.82 -12.24
N THR A 60 -13.38 -7.00 -11.00
CA THR A 60 -14.80 -7.20 -10.68
C THR A 60 -15.63 -5.96 -11.03
N ARG A 61 -15.10 -4.76 -10.75
CA ARG A 61 -15.75 -3.49 -11.13
C ARG A 61 -15.85 -3.31 -12.64
N ALA A 62 -14.78 -3.62 -13.37
CA ALA A 62 -14.77 -3.56 -14.83
C ALA A 62 -15.79 -4.54 -15.43
N LEU A 63 -15.85 -5.77 -14.92
CA LEU A 63 -16.82 -6.77 -15.36
C LEU A 63 -18.26 -6.31 -15.08
N LYS A 64 -18.52 -5.80 -13.87
CA LYS A 64 -19.84 -5.22 -13.53
C LYS A 64 -20.24 -4.14 -14.53
N GLN A 65 -19.33 -3.23 -14.86
CA GLN A 65 -19.59 -2.16 -15.83
C GLN A 65 -19.91 -2.71 -17.22
N ALA A 66 -19.11 -3.65 -17.71
CA ALA A 66 -19.33 -4.30 -18.99
C ALA A 66 -20.68 -5.04 -19.03
N MET A 67 -21.02 -5.78 -17.98
CA MET A 67 -22.30 -6.49 -17.87
C MET A 67 -23.50 -5.54 -17.88
N MET A 68 -23.44 -4.42 -17.15
CA MET A 68 -24.48 -3.40 -17.22
C MET A 68 -24.63 -2.86 -18.64
N GLN A 69 -23.51 -2.63 -19.34
CA GLN A 69 -23.51 -2.15 -20.71
C GLN A 69 -24.09 -3.19 -21.69
N GLU A 70 -23.91 -4.49 -21.45
CA GLU A 70 -24.51 -5.55 -22.28
C GLU A 70 -26.02 -5.72 -22.05
N LEU A 71 -26.44 -5.69 -20.78
CA LEU A 71 -27.82 -5.98 -20.39
C LEU A 71 -28.74 -4.76 -20.52
N LEU A 72 -28.31 -3.58 -20.04
CA LEU A 72 -29.15 -2.38 -20.00
C LEU A 72 -29.33 -1.72 -21.36
N THR A 73 -28.40 -1.94 -22.31
CA THR A 73 -28.59 -1.51 -23.69
C THR A 73 -29.25 -2.58 -24.56
N GLY A 74 -29.68 -3.70 -23.96
CA GLY A 74 -30.36 -4.79 -24.66
C GLY A 74 -29.53 -5.52 -25.72
N ARG A 75 -28.18 -5.43 -25.66
CA ARG A 75 -27.27 -6.15 -26.56
C ARG A 75 -27.26 -7.65 -26.27
N THR A 76 -27.40 -8.01 -25.00
CA THR A 76 -27.64 -9.38 -24.55
C THR A 76 -28.96 -9.43 -23.77
N ARG A 77 -29.83 -10.41 -24.07
CA ARG A 77 -31.06 -10.68 -23.32
C ARG A 77 -30.96 -12.03 -22.62
N LEU A 78 -31.33 -12.06 -21.35
CA LEU A 78 -31.47 -13.30 -20.59
C LEU A 78 -32.84 -13.91 -20.93
N VAL A 79 -32.87 -15.19 -21.29
CA VAL A 79 -34.09 -15.99 -21.46
C VAL A 79 -34.44 -16.74 -20.18
#